data_AF-A0A846QPH9-F1
#
_entry.id   AF-A0A846QPH9-F1
#
_cell.length_a   1.000
_cell.length_b   1.000
_cell.length_c   1.000
_cell.angle_alpha   90.00
_cell.angle_beta   90.00
_cell.angle_gamma   90.00
#
_symmetry.space_group_name_H-M   'P 1'
#
loop_
_entity.id
_entity.type
_entity.pdbx_description
1 polymer ?
#
loop_
_entity_poly.entity_id
_entity_poly.type
_entity_poly.pdbx_seq_one_letter_code
_entity_poly.pdbx_strand_id
1 'polypeptide(L)' 'MEENVKLTAEHMHEALDRAYVINTMYDQILMQHPAVMGTPKLKEKAEAIAEALASFYQLCGKVSFDFHEAAEAREKDDR' A
#
# COMPACT_ATOMS: atom_id res chain seq x y z
N MET A 1 4.21 -25.65 -4.82
CA MET A 1 5.36 -25.37 -3.93
C MET A 1 5.34 -23.87 -3.72
N GLU A 2 4.98 -23.40 -2.53
CA GLU A 2 5.31 -22.03 -2.17
C GLU A 2 6.82 -22.00 -1.99
N GLU A 3 7.54 -21.41 -2.93
CA GLU A 3 8.93 -21.04 -2.68
C GLU A 3 8.93 -20.10 -1.47
N ASN A 4 9.70 -20.44 -0.44
CA ASN A 4 9.96 -19.53 0.67
C ASN A 4 10.80 -18.36 0.14
N VAL A 5 10.13 -17.36 -0.42
CA VAL A 5 10.77 -16.12 -0.86
C VAL A 5 11.33 -15.42 0.37
N LYS A 6 12.65 -15.31 0.45
CA LYS A 6 13.31 -14.50 1.49
C LYS A 6 13.06 -13.03 1.17
N LEU A 7 12.17 -12.41 1.92
CA LEU A 7 11.86 -10.99 1.79
C LEU A 7 13.09 -10.13 2.12
N THR A 8 13.18 -8.99 1.44
CA THR A 8 14.23 -7.97 1.62
C THR A 8 13.57 -6.60 1.80
N ALA A 9 14.34 -5.59 2.22
CA ALA A 9 13.85 -4.23 2.35
C ALA A 9 13.29 -3.69 1.02
N GLU A 10 13.93 -3.99 -0.10
CA GLU A 10 13.46 -3.62 -1.44
C GLU A 10 12.07 -4.16 -1.76
N HIS A 11 11.76 -5.41 -1.37
CA HIS A 11 10.41 -5.95 -1.57
C HIS A 11 9.35 -5.14 -0.79
N MET A 12 9.70 -4.64 0.40
CA MET A 12 8.79 -3.82 1.21
C MET A 12 8.61 -2.42 0.64
N HIS A 13 9.70 -1.80 0.17
CA HIS A 13 9.66 -0.52 -0.53
C HIS A 13 8.84 -0.60 -1.82
N GLU A 14 9.04 -1.65 -2.61
CA GLU A 14 8.30 -1.86 -3.85
C GLU A 14 6.79 -2.04 -3.57
N ALA A 15 6.41 -2.76 -2.52
CA ALA A 15 5.01 -2.89 -2.12
C ALA A 15 4.39 -1.54 -1.73
N LEU A 16 5.13 -0.71 -0.97
CA LEU A 16 4.71 0.64 -0.60
C LEU A 16 4.52 1.54 -1.83
N ASP A 17 5.48 1.55 -2.75
CA ASP A 17 5.44 2.36 -3.96
C ASP A 17 4.28 1.94 -4.87
N ARG A 18 4.07 0.64 -5.06
CA ARG A 18 2.95 0.11 -5.83
C ARG A 18 1.60 0.47 -5.20
N ALA A 19 1.50 0.41 -3.87
CA ALA A 19 0.29 0.82 -3.16
C ALA A 19 0.00 2.32 -3.38
N TYR A 20 1.04 3.17 -3.33
CA TYR A 20 0.91 4.59 -3.65
C TYR A 20 0.39 4.82 -5.07
N VAL A 21 1.01 4.19 -6.07
CA VAL A 21 0.61 4.32 -7.48
C VAL A 21 -0.85 3.93 -7.68
N ILE A 22 -1.28 2.78 -7.13
CA ILE A 22 -2.67 2.32 -7.26
C ILE A 22 -3.63 3.31 -6.58
N ASN A 23 -3.30 3.80 -5.38
CA ASN A 23 -4.12 4.77 -4.67
C ASN A 23 -4.30 6.06 -5.49
N THR A 24 -3.21 6.61 -6.04
CA THR A 24 -3.26 7.81 -6.90
C THR A 24 -4.04 7.58 -8.18
N MET A 25 -3.82 6.45 -8.86
CA MET A 25 -4.55 6.11 -10.09
C MET A 25 -6.05 5.95 -9.83
N TYR A 26 -6.41 5.31 -8.71
CA TYR A 26 -7.82 5.11 -8.34
C TYR A 26 -8.55 6.43 -8.15
N ASP A 27 -7.93 7.37 -7.42
CA ASP A 27 -8.48 8.71 -7.26
C ASP A 27 -8.61 9.43 -8.60
N GLN A 28 -7.52 9.52 -9.37
CA GLN A 28 -7.49 10.30 -10.61
C GLN A 28 -8.42 9.77 -11.71
N ILE A 29 -8.57 8.45 -11.81
CA ILE A 29 -9.28 7.82 -12.93
C ILE A 29 -10.73 7.52 -12.56
N LEU A 30 -10.98 6.98 -11.36
CA LEU A 30 -12.31 6.47 -11.01
C LEU A 30 -13.09 7.45 -10.12
N MET A 31 -12.48 8.02 -9.08
CA MET A 31 -13.19 8.93 -8.17
C MET A 31 -13.65 10.20 -8.86
N GLN A 32 -12.85 10.71 -9.80
CA GLN A 32 -13.18 11.91 -10.58
C GLN A 32 -14.06 11.63 -11.80
N HIS A 33 -14.48 10.38 -12.04
CA HIS A 33 -15.30 10.05 -13.19
C HIS A 33 -16.73 10.60 -13.03
N PRO A 34 -17.30 11.32 -14.02
CA PRO A 34 -18.62 11.95 -13.89
C PRO A 34 -19.75 10.99 -13.49
N ALA A 35 -19.75 9.75 -13.99
CA ALA A 35 -20.76 8.76 -13.61
C ALA A 35 -20.63 8.31 -12.14
N VAL A 36 -19.41 8.26 -11.59
CA VAL A 36 -19.16 7.93 -10.19
C VAL A 36 -19.57 9.09 -9.31
N MET A 37 -19.11 10.31 -9.62
CA MET A 37 -19.47 11.53 -8.90
C MET A 37 -20.98 11.81 -8.90
N GLY A 38 -21.65 11.57 -10.04
CA GLY A 38 -23.07 11.84 -10.24
C GLY A 38 -24.01 10.78 -9.69
N THR A 39 -23.51 9.62 -9.26
CA THR A 39 -24.35 8.50 -8.78
C THR A 39 -24.03 8.19 -7.32
N PRO A 40 -24.90 8.54 -6.35
CA PRO A 40 -24.60 8.42 -4.92
C PRO A 40 -24.13 7.03 -4.47
N LYS A 41 -24.78 5.97 -4.97
CA LYS A 41 -24.39 4.59 -4.64
C LYS A 41 -23.01 4.20 -5.18
N LEU A 42 -22.63 4.72 -6.35
CA LEU A 42 -21.30 4.46 -6.92
C LEU A 42 -20.25 5.26 -6.15
N LYS A 43 -20.54 6.53 -5.85
CA LYS A 43 -19.68 7.38 -5.04
C LYS A 43 -19.38 6.78 -3.67
N GLU A 44 -20.41 6.32 -2.94
CA GLU A 44 -20.24 5.68 -1.62
C GLU A 44 -19.31 4.46 -1.69
N LYS A 45 -19.46 3.62 -2.73
CA LYS A 45 -18.57 2.46 -2.91
C LYS A 45 -17.17 2.85 -3.35
N ALA A 46 -17.04 3.89 -4.16
CA ALA A 46 -15.73 4.39 -4.57
C ALA A 46 -14.96 4.98 -3.38
N GLU A 47 -15.62 5.76 -2.52
CA GLU A 47 -15.04 6.29 -1.27
C GLU A 47 -14.60 5.18 -0.32
N ALA A 48 -15.41 4.13 -0.14
CA ALA A 48 -15.05 3.00 0.69
C ALA A 48 -13.82 2.23 0.17
N ILE A 49 -13.66 2.11 -1.15
CA ILE A 49 -12.46 1.50 -1.75
C ILE A 49 -11.25 2.43 -1.59
N ALA A 50 -11.42 3.73 -1.77
CA ALA A 50 -10.35 4.70 -1.57
C ALA A 50 -9.82 4.65 -0.13
N GLU A 51 -10.71 4.56 0.87
CA GLU A 51 -10.34 4.39 2.29
C GLU A 51 -9.55 3.09 2.52
N ALA A 52 -9.97 1.99 1.89
CA ALA A 52 -9.27 0.71 1.97
C ALA A 52 -7.87 0.76 1.32
N LEU A 53 -7.74 1.42 0.17
CA LEU A 53 -6.45 1.63 -0.51
C LEU A 53 -5.52 2.52 0.33
N ALA A 54 -6.04 3.61 0.91
CA ALA A 54 -5.28 4.48 1.79
C ALA A 54 -4.80 3.73 3.05
N SER A 55 -5.69 2.94 3.66
CA SER A 55 -5.34 2.10 4.81
C SER A 55 -4.26 1.07 4.46
N PHE A 56 -4.37 0.45 3.28
CA PHE A 56 -3.36 -0.50 2.80
C PHE A 56 -2.00 0.17 2.56
N TYR A 57 -1.98 1.35 1.92
CA TYR A 57 -0.75 2.13 1.72
C TYR A 57 -0.08 2.48 3.06
N GLN A 58 -0.85 2.95 4.05
CA GLN A 58 -0.32 3.24 5.39
C GLN A 58 0.24 1.99 6.08
N LEU A 59 -0.45 0.85 5.94
CA LEU A 59 0.03 -0.43 6.47
C LEU A 59 1.34 -0.86 5.81
N CYS A 60 1.48 -0.74 4.48
CA CYS A 60 2.73 -1.00 3.78
C CYS A 60 3.87 -0.13 4.33
N GLY A 61 3.60 1.16 4.60
CA GLY A 61 4.59 2.09 5.14
C GLY A 61 5.07 1.66 6.53
N LYS A 62 4.13 1.30 7.40
CA LYS A 62 4.44 0.79 8.75
C LYS A 62 5.25 -0.50 8.69
N VAL A 63 4.81 -1.48 7.90
CA VAL A 63 5.50 -2.78 7.76
C VAL A 63 6.90 -2.60 7.18
N SER A 64 7.08 -1.69 6.22
CA SER A 64 8.39 -1.36 5.66
C SER A 64 9.33 -0.76 6.72
N PHE A 65 8.83 0.16 7.55
CA PHE A 65 9.60 0.76 8.64
C PHE A 65 10.01 -0.29 9.68
N ASP A 66 9.05 -1.09 10.15
CA ASP A 66 9.28 -2.14 11.16
C ASP A 66 10.29 -3.19 10.64
N PHE A 67 10.23 -3.54 9.35
CA PHE A 67 11.17 -4.46 8.72
C PHE A 67 12.59 -3.89 8.68
N HIS A 68 12.74 -2.60 8.41
CA HIS A 68 14.04 -1.93 8.38
C HIS A 68 14.68 -1.86 9.77
N GLU A 69 13.93 -1.44 10.78
CA GLU A 69 14.38 -1.42 12.18
C GLU A 69 14.83 -2.82 12.65
N ALA A 70 14.06 -3.86 12.30
CA ALA A 70 14.41 -5.23 12.65
C ALA A 70 15.68 -5.72 11.94
N ALA A 71 15.92 -5.28 10.70
CA ALA A 71 17.13 -5.61 9.96
C ALA A 71 18.37 -4.94 10.58
N GLU A 72 18.28 -3.65 10.93
CA GLU A 72 19.37 -2.92 11.58
C GLU A 72 19.73 -3.47 12.96
N ALA A 73 18.73 -3.89 13.74
CA ALA A 73 18.96 -4.46 15.07
C ALA A 73 19.78 -5.76 15.00
N ARG A 74 19.53 -6.60 13.99
CA ARG A 74 20.27 -7.86 13.77
C ARG A 74 21.72 -7.61 13.37
N GLU A 75 21.98 -6.63 12.51
CA GLU A 75 23.35 -6.28 12.12
C GLU A 75 24.20 -5.70 13.27
N LYS A 76 23.57 -5.22 14.34
CA LYS A 76 24.27 -4.71 15.54
C LYS A 76 24.58 -5.81 16.55
N ASP A 77 23.81 -6.89 16.59
CA ASP A 77 24.01 -8.04 17.51
C ASP A 77 25.08 -9.01 16.98
N ASP A 78 25.29 -9.07 15.66
CA ASP A 78 26.31 -9.89 14.99
C ASP A 78 27.73 -9.27 14.99
N ARG A 79 27.95 -8.12 15.65
CA ARG A 79 29.25 -7.41 15.73
C ARG A 79 29.83 -7.39 17.14
#